data_AF-A0A382N7I1-F1
#
_entry.id   AF-A0A382N7I1-F1
#
_cell.length_a   1.000
_cell.length_b   1.000
_cell.length_c   1.000
_cell.angle_alpha   90.00
_cell.angle_beta   90.00
_cell.angle_gamma   90.00
#
_symmetry.space_group_name_H-M   'P 1'
#
loop_
_entity.id
_entity.type
_entity.pdbx_description
1 polymer ?
#
loop_
_entity_poly.entity_id
_entity_poly.type
_entity_poly.pdbx_seq_one_letter_code
_entity_poly.pdbx_strand_id
1 'polypeptide(L)'
;HGTRGAGDHCAATRNGYMYQEEINDLITELLARDFVIVASDYEGSGTPGMYAWSQSSALGKNILDAARAAQNFNLAEANKDTFITGFSIGGHAMSKANEIADVYSPETNLLGVIGILPGVIQSDWIAEMLMRSSYTRGYMVFGAAVEEAIWGKELAPLSRRLTDLAISHLGVLENQCMTETNDYFGQFEAEELFKFPFNPKFTNGVDPSVVNAIGQKKGAAPVVLIHPIDDPAIPPSAIIEYVEKVCQFEQDILIRWHATLPHSLSMLENQEVMSDFFDFIDSILANSPTETHCGNIPDLPGESEVSTSMGLHCNIFDSQENAEIFFNTNPELGASLDTNGDGIACGLGDTYGLIDCGDGTTLLGHRCWFSLV
;
A
#
# COMPACT_ATOMS: atom_id res chain seq x y z
N HIS A 1 3.44 -4.35 -9.93
CA HIS A 1 3.67 -2.89 -10.06
C HIS A 1 2.68 -2.15 -9.14
N GLY A 2 2.82 -0.84 -8.98
CA GLY A 2 1.92 0.01 -8.20
C GLY A 2 0.71 0.51 -8.99
N THR A 3 -0.09 1.39 -8.39
CA THR A 3 -1.28 1.97 -9.03
C THR A 3 -0.88 2.85 -10.21
N ARG A 4 -1.60 2.72 -11.33
CA ARG A 4 -1.33 3.51 -12.55
C ARG A 4 -2.32 4.64 -12.79
N GLY A 5 -3.53 4.54 -12.25
CA GLY A 5 -4.65 5.46 -12.52
C GLY A 5 -5.68 4.84 -13.45
N ALA A 6 -6.86 5.45 -13.56
CA ALA A 6 -7.98 4.86 -14.32
C ALA A 6 -7.88 5.08 -15.83
N GLY A 7 -7.09 6.06 -16.27
CA GLY A 7 -6.91 6.36 -17.68
C GLY A 7 -6.41 5.15 -18.47
N ASP A 8 -7.07 4.85 -19.57
CA ASP A 8 -6.74 3.75 -20.48
C ASP A 8 -5.27 3.74 -20.91
N HIS A 9 -4.67 4.91 -21.09
CA HIS A 9 -3.28 5.06 -21.50
C HIS A 9 -2.28 4.86 -20.36
N CYS A 10 -2.73 4.77 -19.11
CA CYS A 10 -1.88 4.60 -17.92
C CYS A 10 -1.43 3.16 -17.70
N ALA A 11 -2.10 2.18 -18.32
CA ALA A 11 -1.75 0.76 -18.20
C ALA A 11 -0.30 0.49 -18.60
N ALA A 12 0.34 -0.48 -17.94
CA ALA A 12 1.77 -0.74 -18.10
C ALA A 12 2.12 -1.18 -19.53
N THR A 13 1.25 -1.93 -20.21
CA THR A 13 1.48 -2.32 -21.61
C THR A 13 1.33 -1.16 -22.60
N ARG A 14 0.72 -0.03 -22.20
CA ARG A 14 0.45 1.12 -23.08
C ARG A 14 1.41 2.29 -22.84
N ASN A 15 1.73 2.58 -21.59
CA ASN A 15 2.67 3.64 -21.21
C ASN A 15 4.12 3.13 -21.10
N GLY A 16 4.36 1.88 -21.47
CA GLY A 16 5.61 1.19 -21.21
C GLY A 16 5.79 0.86 -19.74
N TYR A 17 6.98 0.37 -19.40
CA TYR A 17 7.35 0.14 -18.01
C TYR A 17 7.46 1.49 -17.29
N MET A 18 6.39 2.02 -16.70
CA MET A 18 6.51 3.18 -15.82
C MET A 18 7.42 2.78 -14.65
N TYR A 19 8.33 3.69 -14.31
CA TYR A 19 9.53 3.49 -13.45
C TYR A 19 10.67 2.73 -14.14
N GLN A 20 10.74 2.72 -15.48
CA GLN A 20 11.81 2.01 -16.21
C GLN A 20 13.19 2.34 -15.66
N GLU A 21 13.48 3.61 -15.39
CA GLU A 21 14.77 4.03 -14.82
C GLU A 21 14.98 3.44 -13.42
N GLU A 22 13.99 3.54 -12.53
CA GLU A 22 14.07 3.08 -11.14
C GLU A 22 14.15 1.56 -11.00
N ILE A 23 13.56 0.78 -11.92
CA ILE A 23 13.57 -0.68 -11.87
C ILE A 23 14.62 -1.33 -12.78
N ASN A 24 15.35 -0.55 -13.57
CA ASN A 24 16.26 -1.09 -14.59
C ASN A 24 17.30 -2.04 -13.99
N ASP A 25 17.86 -1.66 -12.84
CA ASP A 25 18.90 -2.44 -12.17
C ASP A 25 18.33 -3.74 -11.59
N LEU A 26 17.13 -3.69 -11.00
CA LEU A 26 16.39 -4.87 -10.55
C LEU A 26 16.14 -5.85 -11.70
N ILE A 27 15.63 -5.35 -12.82
CA ILE A 27 15.35 -6.16 -14.02
C ILE A 27 16.64 -6.75 -14.57
N THR A 28 17.71 -5.96 -14.65
CA THR A 28 19.01 -6.40 -15.16
C THR A 28 19.59 -7.52 -14.31
N GLU A 29 19.55 -7.39 -12.99
CA GLU A 29 20.07 -8.39 -12.06
C GLU A 29 19.22 -9.67 -12.07
N LEU A 30 17.88 -9.56 -12.15
CA LEU A 30 17.00 -10.72 -12.33
C LEU A 30 17.31 -11.49 -13.63
N LEU A 31 17.47 -10.77 -14.75
CA LEU A 31 17.82 -11.39 -16.04
C LEU A 31 19.22 -12.02 -16.00
N ALA A 32 20.19 -11.40 -15.31
CA ALA A 32 21.54 -11.96 -15.13
C ALA A 32 21.54 -13.25 -14.31
N ARG A 33 20.48 -13.50 -13.52
CA ARG A 33 20.23 -14.72 -12.74
C ARG A 33 19.30 -15.70 -13.45
N ASP A 34 19.09 -15.53 -14.76
CA ASP A 34 18.24 -16.38 -15.61
C ASP A 34 16.74 -16.42 -15.19
N PHE A 35 16.24 -15.37 -14.52
CA PHE A 35 14.81 -15.25 -14.25
C PHE A 35 14.03 -14.83 -15.51
N VAL A 36 12.84 -15.41 -15.67
CA VAL A 36 11.81 -14.90 -16.57
C VAL A 36 10.96 -13.88 -15.82
N ILE A 37 10.75 -12.72 -16.41
CA ILE A 37 9.98 -11.63 -15.79
C ILE A 37 8.67 -11.45 -16.56
N VAL A 38 7.55 -11.47 -15.84
CA VAL A 38 6.22 -11.23 -16.39
C VAL A 38 5.46 -10.28 -15.47
N ALA A 39 4.71 -9.35 -16.06
CA ALA A 39 3.83 -8.44 -15.34
C ALA A 39 2.45 -8.43 -16.00
N SER A 40 1.41 -8.43 -15.16
CA SER A 40 0.03 -8.19 -15.60
C SER A 40 -0.24 -6.69 -15.62
N ASP A 41 -1.14 -6.21 -16.49
CA ASP A 41 -1.75 -4.88 -16.33
C ASP A 41 -2.76 -4.83 -15.17
N TYR A 42 -3.16 -6.00 -14.66
CA TYR A 42 -4.40 -6.26 -13.92
C TYR A 42 -5.64 -6.25 -14.82
N GLU A 43 -6.66 -7.04 -14.46
CA GLU A 43 -7.85 -7.18 -15.30
C GLU A 43 -8.59 -5.85 -15.46
N GLY A 44 -8.93 -5.52 -16.71
CA GLY A 44 -9.62 -4.26 -17.08
C GLY A 44 -8.72 -3.04 -17.17
N SER A 45 -7.48 -3.10 -16.69
CA SER A 45 -6.54 -1.99 -16.84
C SER A 45 -6.14 -1.84 -18.30
N GLY A 46 -6.20 -0.60 -18.80
CA GLY A 46 -6.00 -0.34 -20.22
C GLY A 46 -7.13 -0.86 -21.09
N THR A 47 -8.35 -0.93 -20.59
CA THR A 47 -9.55 -1.13 -21.40
C THR A 47 -10.66 -0.18 -20.94
N PRO A 48 -11.65 0.15 -21.80
CA PRO A 48 -12.69 1.10 -21.44
C PRO A 48 -13.44 0.70 -20.17
N GLY A 49 -13.47 1.61 -19.20
CA GLY A 49 -14.18 1.45 -17.94
C GLY A 49 -13.25 1.43 -16.74
N MET A 50 -13.82 1.17 -15.57
CA MET A 50 -13.07 1.11 -14.33
C MET A 50 -12.52 -0.30 -14.12
N TYR A 51 -11.21 -0.42 -13.88
CA TYR A 51 -10.59 -1.72 -13.60
C TYR A 51 -10.76 -2.12 -12.13
N ALA A 52 -10.55 -3.40 -11.81
CA ALA A 52 -10.75 -3.96 -10.47
C ALA A 52 -9.64 -3.57 -9.48
N TRP A 53 -9.30 -2.29 -9.40
CA TRP A 53 -8.29 -1.76 -8.48
C TRP A 53 -8.65 -2.04 -7.03
N SER A 54 -7.65 -2.40 -6.24
CA SER A 54 -7.80 -2.77 -4.83
C SER A 54 -8.75 -3.95 -4.58
N GLN A 55 -9.26 -4.64 -5.61
CA GLN A 55 -10.04 -5.87 -5.43
C GLN A 55 -9.07 -7.04 -5.29
N SER A 56 -8.79 -7.46 -4.05
CA SER A 56 -7.75 -8.42 -3.72
C SER A 56 -7.89 -9.72 -4.52
N SER A 57 -9.10 -10.27 -4.64
CA SER A 57 -9.35 -11.51 -5.41
C SER A 57 -8.97 -11.38 -6.88
N ALA A 58 -9.32 -10.25 -7.52
CA ALA A 58 -8.95 -9.96 -8.90
C ALA A 58 -7.43 -9.87 -9.04
N LEU A 59 -6.82 -8.99 -8.23
CA LEU A 59 -5.39 -8.72 -8.27
C LEU A 59 -4.54 -9.97 -8.03
N GLY A 60 -4.89 -10.78 -7.03
CA GLY A 60 -4.20 -12.03 -6.73
C GLY A 60 -4.27 -13.05 -7.86
N LYS A 61 -5.45 -13.19 -8.49
CA LYS A 61 -5.61 -14.06 -9.67
C LYS A 61 -4.81 -13.56 -10.87
N ASN A 62 -4.82 -12.24 -11.11
CA ASN A 62 -4.13 -11.66 -12.25
C ASN A 62 -2.62 -11.94 -12.24
N ILE A 63 -1.98 -11.90 -11.07
CA ILE A 63 -0.54 -12.17 -10.99
C ILE A 63 -0.21 -13.67 -11.05
N LEU A 64 -1.08 -14.54 -10.53
CA LEU A 64 -0.94 -15.99 -10.72
C LEU A 64 -1.15 -16.37 -12.19
N ASP A 65 -2.15 -15.80 -12.85
CA ASP A 65 -2.39 -16.04 -14.28
C ASP A 65 -1.27 -15.45 -15.16
N ALA A 66 -0.60 -14.37 -14.73
CA ALA A 66 0.61 -13.88 -15.39
C ALA A 66 1.75 -14.92 -15.34
N ALA A 67 1.98 -15.55 -14.17
CA ALA A 67 2.96 -16.63 -14.05
C ALA A 67 2.60 -17.83 -14.94
N ARG A 68 1.32 -18.24 -14.95
CA ARG A 68 0.83 -19.31 -15.84
C ARG A 68 0.98 -18.95 -17.31
N ALA A 69 0.75 -17.69 -17.69
CA ALA A 69 0.93 -17.23 -19.06
C ALA A 69 2.39 -17.36 -19.50
N ALA A 70 3.34 -16.96 -18.65
CA ALA A 70 4.77 -17.14 -18.91
C ALA A 70 5.15 -18.63 -19.05
N GLN A 71 4.64 -19.49 -18.16
CA GLN A 71 4.86 -20.95 -18.18
C GLN A 71 4.30 -21.63 -19.44
N ASN A 72 3.20 -21.13 -19.99
CA ASN A 72 2.59 -21.66 -21.22
C ASN A 72 3.14 -21.01 -22.50
N PHE A 73 3.94 -19.94 -22.37
CA PHE A 73 4.59 -19.30 -23.49
C PHE A 73 5.97 -19.94 -23.71
N ASN A 74 6.01 -21.00 -24.51
CA ASN A 74 7.22 -21.81 -24.73
C ASN A 74 8.49 -21.01 -25.04
N LEU A 75 8.39 -19.85 -25.69
CA LEU A 75 9.55 -19.01 -26.01
C LEU A 75 10.18 -18.32 -24.80
N ALA A 76 9.46 -18.20 -23.68
CA ALA A 76 10.02 -17.67 -22.44
C ALA A 76 10.85 -18.71 -21.68
N GLU A 77 10.72 -20.01 -21.98
CA GLU A 77 11.41 -21.09 -21.27
C GLU A 77 11.19 -21.07 -19.74
N ALA A 78 10.10 -20.47 -19.26
CA ALA A 78 9.78 -20.37 -17.85
C ALA A 78 9.41 -21.74 -17.25
N ASN A 79 10.04 -22.08 -16.13
CA ASN A 79 9.65 -23.24 -15.33
C ASN A 79 8.50 -22.88 -14.36
N LYS A 80 8.16 -23.81 -13.45
CA LYS A 80 7.05 -23.62 -12.49
C LYS A 80 7.45 -22.89 -11.21
N ASP A 81 8.75 -22.75 -10.95
CA ASP A 81 9.29 -22.11 -9.75
C ASP A 81 9.10 -20.60 -9.89
N THR A 82 8.37 -20.02 -8.94
CA THR A 82 7.85 -18.66 -9.08
C THR A 82 8.15 -17.85 -7.82
N PHE A 83 8.67 -16.65 -8.01
CA PHE A 83 8.65 -15.59 -7.01
C PHE A 83 7.63 -14.54 -7.42
N ILE A 84 6.94 -13.95 -6.44
CA ILE A 84 6.02 -12.82 -6.67
C ILE A 84 6.63 -11.57 -6.03
N THR A 85 6.63 -10.45 -6.74
CA THR A 85 6.95 -9.15 -6.17
C THR A 85 5.82 -8.13 -6.39
N GLY A 86 5.55 -7.31 -5.38
CA GLY A 86 4.49 -6.30 -5.39
C GLY A 86 4.95 -4.96 -4.82
N PHE A 87 4.61 -3.87 -5.52
CA PHE A 87 4.87 -2.49 -5.08
C PHE A 87 3.57 -1.75 -4.80
N SER A 88 3.45 -1.01 -3.68
CA SER A 88 2.25 -0.22 -3.36
C SER A 88 1.00 -1.10 -3.44
N ILE A 89 -0.02 -0.81 -4.25
CA ILE A 89 -1.20 -1.71 -4.42
C ILE A 89 -0.85 -3.16 -4.83
N GLY A 90 0.34 -3.37 -5.41
CA GLY A 90 0.89 -4.71 -5.64
C GLY A 90 1.04 -5.53 -4.35
N GLY A 91 1.07 -4.89 -3.18
CA GLY A 91 0.94 -5.49 -1.84
C GLY A 91 -0.33 -6.33 -1.71
N HIS A 92 -1.52 -5.75 -1.95
CA HIS A 92 -2.78 -6.49 -1.97
C HIS A 92 -2.76 -7.65 -2.97
N ALA A 93 -2.18 -7.44 -4.15
CA ALA A 93 -2.07 -8.46 -5.18
C ALA A 93 -1.23 -9.65 -4.69
N MET A 94 -0.02 -9.39 -4.19
CA MET A 94 0.90 -10.43 -3.72
C MET A 94 0.36 -11.18 -2.51
N SER A 95 -0.27 -10.47 -1.56
CA SER A 95 -0.84 -11.07 -0.36
C SER A 95 -1.95 -12.03 -0.73
N LYS A 96 -2.88 -11.59 -1.59
CA LYS A 96 -3.96 -12.46 -2.03
C LYS A 96 -3.46 -13.62 -2.88
N ALA A 97 -2.52 -13.42 -3.78
CA ALA A 97 -1.96 -14.51 -4.57
C ALA A 97 -1.30 -15.57 -3.68
N ASN A 98 -0.54 -15.16 -2.67
CA ASN A 98 0.07 -16.09 -1.72
C ASN A 98 -0.99 -16.92 -0.99
N GLU A 99 -2.07 -16.27 -0.56
CA GLU A 99 -3.20 -16.97 0.06
C GLU A 99 -3.84 -17.97 -0.90
N ILE A 100 -4.15 -17.60 -2.14
CA ILE A 100 -4.99 -18.44 -3.01
C ILE A 100 -4.22 -19.40 -3.91
N ALA A 101 -2.88 -19.33 -3.96
CA ALA A 101 -2.05 -20.09 -4.90
C ALA A 101 -2.34 -21.60 -4.84
N ASP A 102 -2.46 -22.16 -3.63
CA ASP A 102 -2.73 -23.58 -3.36
C ASP A 102 -4.03 -24.11 -4.00
N VAL A 103 -5.03 -23.25 -4.18
CA VAL A 103 -6.34 -23.60 -4.74
C VAL A 103 -6.51 -23.10 -6.18
N TYR A 104 -6.06 -21.89 -6.47
CA TYR A 104 -6.30 -21.22 -7.76
C TYR A 104 -5.28 -21.62 -8.82
N SER A 105 -4.01 -21.80 -8.43
CA SER A 105 -2.90 -22.15 -9.33
C SER A 105 -1.97 -23.19 -8.70
N PRO A 106 -2.48 -24.39 -8.35
CA PRO A 106 -1.71 -25.42 -7.64
C PRO A 106 -0.52 -25.95 -8.44
N GLU A 107 -0.48 -25.72 -9.75
CA GLU A 107 0.66 -26.05 -10.60
C GLU A 107 1.81 -25.04 -10.52
N THR A 108 1.57 -23.84 -9.99
CA THR A 108 2.58 -22.81 -9.79
C THR A 108 3.30 -23.10 -8.48
N ASN A 109 4.59 -23.42 -8.55
CA ASN A 109 5.42 -23.64 -7.37
C ASN A 109 5.88 -22.29 -6.83
N LEU A 110 5.08 -21.68 -5.94
CA LEU A 110 5.42 -20.40 -5.34
C LEU A 110 6.52 -20.61 -4.29
N LEU A 111 7.70 -20.05 -4.53
CA LEU A 111 8.88 -20.19 -3.67
C LEU A 111 8.98 -19.08 -2.62
N GLY A 112 8.59 -17.86 -2.98
CA GLY A 112 8.68 -16.71 -2.09
C GLY A 112 7.93 -15.48 -2.62
N VAL A 113 7.62 -14.56 -1.71
CA VAL A 113 6.88 -13.34 -2.01
C VAL A 113 7.59 -12.12 -1.42
N ILE A 114 7.78 -11.08 -2.22
CA ILE A 114 8.55 -9.88 -1.86
C ILE A 114 7.67 -8.64 -2.01
N GLY A 115 7.39 -7.95 -0.91
CA GLY A 115 6.67 -6.68 -0.88
C GLY A 115 7.62 -5.51 -0.80
N ILE A 116 7.48 -4.53 -1.69
CA ILE A 116 8.24 -3.29 -1.75
C ILE A 116 7.26 -2.14 -1.46
N LEU A 117 7.40 -1.45 -0.31
CA LEU A 117 6.38 -0.52 0.21
C LEU A 117 4.94 -1.04 0.01
N PRO A 118 4.64 -2.29 0.41
CA PRO A 118 3.42 -2.97 -0.01
C PRO A 118 2.20 -2.37 0.69
N GLY A 119 1.24 -1.91 -0.11
CA GLY A 119 -0.10 -1.56 0.35
C GLY A 119 -0.85 -2.80 0.79
N VAL A 120 -0.81 -3.08 2.09
CA VAL A 120 -1.49 -4.21 2.75
C VAL A 120 -2.55 -3.71 3.74
N ILE A 121 -3.38 -2.78 3.27
CA ILE A 121 -4.39 -2.11 4.09
C ILE A 121 -5.53 -3.08 4.45
N GLN A 122 -5.89 -3.14 5.73
CA GLN A 122 -6.88 -4.09 6.25
C GLN A 122 -7.98 -3.45 7.10
N SER A 123 -7.64 -2.42 7.87
CA SER A 123 -8.58 -1.76 8.76
C SER A 123 -9.07 -0.42 8.24
N ASP A 124 -10.29 -0.09 8.65
CA ASP A 124 -11.00 1.11 8.19
C ASP A 124 -10.40 2.41 8.72
N TRP A 125 -9.75 2.37 9.89
CA TRP A 125 -9.07 3.54 10.44
C TRP A 125 -7.87 3.96 9.58
N ILE A 126 -7.17 3.01 8.93
CA ILE A 126 -6.11 3.34 7.97
C ILE A 126 -6.73 4.03 6.76
N ALA A 127 -7.85 3.51 6.24
CA ALA A 127 -8.57 4.17 5.15
C ALA A 127 -9.03 5.59 5.54
N GLU A 128 -9.48 5.79 6.79
CA GLU A 128 -9.80 7.12 7.31
C GLU A 128 -8.58 8.05 7.31
N MET A 129 -7.43 7.55 7.78
CA MET A 129 -6.17 8.29 7.77
C MET A 129 -5.75 8.69 6.36
N LEU A 130 -5.87 7.80 5.37
CA LEU A 130 -5.57 8.07 3.97
C LEU A 130 -6.50 9.14 3.37
N MET A 131 -7.80 9.12 3.70
CA MET A 131 -8.72 10.19 3.25
C MET A 131 -8.31 11.58 3.78
N ARG A 132 -7.64 11.64 4.93
CA ARG A 132 -7.17 12.91 5.52
C ARG A 132 -5.85 13.39 4.92
N SER A 133 -5.03 12.52 4.34
CA SER A 133 -3.75 12.88 3.74
C SER A 133 -3.90 13.37 2.30
N SER A 134 -3.53 14.62 2.03
CA SER A 134 -3.50 15.23 0.69
C SER A 134 -2.73 14.39 -0.33
N TYR A 135 -1.70 13.67 0.13
CA TYR A 135 -0.90 12.75 -0.70
C TYR A 135 -1.70 11.55 -1.22
N THR A 136 -2.79 11.18 -0.54
CA THR A 136 -3.55 9.95 -0.85
C THR A 136 -5.04 10.14 -1.14
N ARG A 137 -5.57 11.36 -1.09
CA ARG A 137 -6.99 11.66 -1.41
C ARG A 137 -7.41 11.12 -2.78
N GLY A 138 -6.55 11.25 -3.80
CA GLY A 138 -6.84 10.73 -5.14
C GLY A 138 -7.03 9.21 -5.17
N TYR A 139 -6.24 8.44 -4.42
CA TYR A 139 -6.44 6.99 -4.27
C TYR A 139 -7.79 6.65 -3.64
N MET A 140 -8.21 7.42 -2.63
CA MET A 140 -9.46 7.17 -1.91
C MET A 140 -10.69 7.53 -2.76
N VAL A 141 -10.63 8.61 -3.55
CA VAL A 141 -11.65 8.94 -4.55
C VAL A 141 -11.73 7.87 -5.62
N PHE A 142 -10.57 7.44 -6.15
CA PHE A 142 -10.47 6.38 -7.13
C PHE A 142 -11.07 5.05 -6.60
N GLY A 143 -10.76 4.68 -5.37
CA GLY A 143 -11.32 3.51 -4.71
C GLY A 143 -12.85 3.55 -4.57
N ALA A 144 -13.43 4.70 -4.24
CA ALA A 144 -14.88 4.86 -4.19
C ALA A 144 -15.53 4.66 -5.58
N ALA A 145 -14.90 5.17 -6.64
CA ALA A 145 -15.36 4.96 -8.02
C ALA A 145 -15.27 3.50 -8.46
N VAL A 146 -14.19 2.81 -8.09
CA VAL A 146 -14.02 1.37 -8.36
C VAL A 146 -15.08 0.55 -7.63
N GLU A 147 -15.37 0.85 -6.36
CA GLU A 147 -16.38 0.11 -5.61
C GLU A 147 -17.77 0.23 -6.23
N GLU A 148 -18.21 1.42 -6.65
CA GLU A 148 -19.49 1.57 -7.33
C GLU A 148 -19.51 0.79 -8.66
N ALA A 149 -18.40 0.83 -9.42
CA ALA A 149 -18.30 0.12 -10.69
C ALA A 149 -18.36 -1.41 -10.54
N ILE A 150 -17.72 -1.96 -9.51
CA ILE A 150 -17.61 -3.41 -9.28
C ILE A 150 -18.83 -3.96 -8.53
N TRP A 151 -19.28 -3.28 -7.48
CA TRP A 151 -20.34 -3.77 -6.59
C TRP A 151 -21.72 -3.19 -6.94
N GLY A 152 -21.76 -2.17 -7.78
CA GLY A 152 -22.97 -1.50 -8.22
C GLY A 152 -23.46 -0.42 -7.25
N LYS A 153 -24.11 0.61 -7.81
CA LYS A 153 -24.69 1.74 -7.06
C LYS A 153 -25.70 1.39 -5.97
N GLU A 154 -26.27 0.20 -6.00
CA GLU A 154 -27.20 -0.26 -4.95
C GLU A 154 -26.43 -0.61 -3.67
N LEU A 155 -25.28 -1.28 -3.79
CA LEU A 155 -24.48 -1.73 -2.65
C LEU A 155 -23.43 -0.70 -2.23
N ALA A 156 -22.78 -0.08 -3.20
CA ALA A 156 -21.68 0.86 -2.99
C ALA A 156 -21.91 2.19 -3.75
N PRO A 157 -23.01 2.92 -3.50
CA PRO A 157 -23.21 4.22 -4.13
C PRO A 157 -22.07 5.17 -3.74
N LEU A 158 -21.57 5.96 -4.70
CA LEU A 158 -20.53 6.97 -4.47
C LEU A 158 -20.88 7.90 -3.31
N SER A 159 -22.16 8.29 -3.22
CA SER A 159 -22.70 9.18 -2.17
C SER A 159 -22.58 8.61 -0.75
N ARG A 160 -22.19 7.35 -0.59
CA ARG A 160 -21.87 6.76 0.71
C ARG A 160 -20.59 7.32 1.31
N ARG A 161 -19.57 7.56 0.46
CA ARG A 161 -18.25 8.02 0.89
C ARG A 161 -17.93 9.44 0.42
N LEU A 162 -18.39 9.80 -0.77
CA LEU A 162 -18.07 11.06 -1.41
C LEU A 162 -19.16 12.11 -1.20
N THR A 163 -18.75 13.37 -1.14
CA THR A 163 -19.64 14.53 -1.20
C THR A 163 -20.14 14.75 -2.64
N ASP A 164 -21.17 15.59 -2.81
CA ASP A 164 -21.65 15.97 -4.14
C ASP A 164 -20.56 16.72 -4.94
N LEU A 165 -19.69 17.47 -4.25
CA LEU A 165 -18.52 18.09 -4.86
C LEU A 165 -17.60 17.02 -5.46
N ALA A 166 -17.09 16.08 -4.65
CA ALA A 166 -16.23 15.01 -5.16
C ALA A 166 -16.86 14.24 -6.34
N ILE A 167 -18.15 13.91 -6.26
CA ILE A 167 -18.86 13.21 -7.34
C ILE A 167 -18.86 14.03 -8.64
N SER A 168 -19.07 15.35 -8.55
CA SER A 168 -19.06 16.23 -9.73
C SER A 168 -17.70 16.32 -10.43
N HIS A 169 -16.63 15.89 -9.75
CA HIS A 169 -15.25 15.92 -10.24
C HIS A 169 -14.73 14.55 -10.74
N LEU A 170 -15.50 13.47 -10.64
CA LEU A 170 -15.04 12.11 -11.01
C LEU A 170 -14.65 11.94 -12.48
N GLY A 171 -15.14 12.79 -13.38
CA GLY A 171 -14.82 12.73 -14.81
C GLY A 171 -13.32 12.89 -15.11
N VAL A 172 -12.53 13.44 -14.19
CA VAL A 172 -11.07 13.54 -14.37
C VAL A 172 -10.38 12.18 -14.38
N LEU A 173 -10.92 11.18 -13.67
CA LEU A 173 -10.33 9.86 -13.54
C LEU A 173 -10.18 9.15 -14.89
N GLU A 174 -11.14 9.33 -15.80
CA GLU A 174 -11.14 8.70 -17.14
C GLU A 174 -9.89 9.01 -17.97
N ASN A 175 -9.21 10.13 -17.67
CA ASN A 175 -8.09 10.64 -18.47
C ASN A 175 -6.82 10.89 -17.65
N GLN A 176 -6.80 10.58 -16.37
CA GLN A 176 -5.64 10.85 -15.51
C GLN A 176 -4.94 9.56 -15.10
N CYS A 177 -3.61 9.62 -15.07
CA CYS A 177 -2.82 8.65 -14.33
C CYS A 177 -2.79 9.06 -12.85
N MET A 178 -2.22 8.21 -12.02
CA MET A 178 -2.39 8.32 -10.57
C MET A 178 -1.75 9.59 -9.99
N THR A 179 -0.60 10.01 -10.51
CA THR A 179 0.06 11.24 -10.06
C THR A 179 -0.84 12.46 -10.29
N GLU A 180 -1.38 12.61 -11.50
CA GLU A 180 -2.28 13.71 -11.84
C GLU A 180 -3.58 13.66 -11.03
N THR A 181 -4.08 12.45 -10.75
CA THR A 181 -5.27 12.24 -9.92
C THR A 181 -5.02 12.71 -8.48
N ASN A 182 -3.87 12.37 -7.89
CA ASN A 182 -3.52 12.82 -6.54
C ASN A 182 -3.25 14.33 -6.49
N ASP A 183 -2.52 14.89 -7.46
CA ASP A 183 -2.29 16.34 -7.53
C ASP A 183 -3.62 17.10 -7.63
N TYR A 184 -4.58 16.56 -8.40
CA TYR A 184 -5.89 17.16 -8.56
C TYR A 184 -6.75 17.11 -7.30
N PHE A 185 -6.85 15.96 -6.63
CA PHE A 185 -7.69 15.82 -5.44
C PHE A 185 -7.00 16.32 -4.16
N GLY A 186 -5.67 16.36 -4.12
CA GLY A 186 -4.89 16.84 -2.99
C GLY A 186 -5.06 18.33 -2.69
N GLN A 187 -5.58 19.11 -3.66
CA GLN A 187 -5.84 20.54 -3.48
C GLN A 187 -7.12 20.86 -2.66
N PHE A 188 -8.00 19.88 -2.45
CA PHE A 188 -9.24 20.04 -1.68
C PHE A 188 -9.04 19.54 -0.26
N GLU A 189 -9.75 20.11 0.70
CA GLU A 189 -9.79 19.59 2.06
C GLU A 189 -10.51 18.25 2.12
N ALA A 190 -10.19 17.42 3.13
CA ALA A 190 -10.76 16.09 3.27
C ALA A 190 -12.29 16.12 3.38
N GLU A 191 -12.83 17.06 4.16
CA GLU A 191 -14.28 17.27 4.37
C GLU A 191 -15.00 17.80 3.13
N GLU A 192 -14.28 18.40 2.19
CA GLU A 192 -14.84 18.80 0.90
C GLU A 192 -15.06 17.60 -0.02
N LEU A 193 -14.26 16.53 0.12
CA LEU A 193 -14.32 15.35 -0.73
C LEU A 193 -15.08 14.17 -0.12
N PHE A 194 -14.90 13.95 1.18
CA PHE A 194 -15.33 12.74 1.89
C PHE A 194 -16.37 13.03 2.98
N LYS A 195 -17.14 12.00 3.33
CA LYS A 195 -18.09 12.02 4.44
C LYS A 195 -17.48 11.40 5.69
N PHE A 196 -17.43 12.15 6.78
CA PHE A 196 -16.99 11.69 8.09
C PHE A 196 -18.16 11.66 9.11
N PRO A 197 -18.12 10.79 10.14
CA PRO A 197 -17.11 9.75 10.38
C PRO A 197 -17.13 8.69 9.28
N PHE A 198 -15.97 8.06 9.01
CA PHE A 198 -15.88 7.10 7.91
C PHE A 198 -16.75 5.87 8.19
N ASN A 199 -17.67 5.57 7.27
CA ASN A 199 -18.42 4.31 7.30
C ASN A 199 -17.99 3.43 6.11
N PRO A 200 -17.22 2.37 6.37
CA PRO A 200 -16.67 1.50 5.33
C PRO A 200 -17.72 0.57 4.73
N LYS A 201 -18.79 0.27 5.48
CA LYS A 201 -19.78 -0.77 5.14
C LYS A 201 -20.64 -0.38 3.94
N PHE A 202 -20.96 -1.36 3.11
CA PHE A 202 -21.95 -1.25 2.04
C PHE A 202 -23.36 -0.99 2.59
N THR A 203 -24.29 -0.60 1.72
CA THR A 203 -25.68 -0.24 2.09
C THR A 203 -26.44 -1.39 2.75
N ASN A 204 -26.06 -2.64 2.47
CA ASN A 204 -26.60 -3.84 3.10
C ASN A 204 -25.92 -4.20 4.43
N GLY A 205 -24.98 -3.39 4.91
CA GLY A 205 -24.22 -3.60 6.16
C GLY A 205 -23.00 -4.51 6.04
N VAL A 206 -22.71 -5.06 4.85
CA VAL A 206 -21.50 -5.85 4.61
C VAL A 206 -20.27 -4.95 4.69
N ASP A 207 -19.26 -5.43 5.40
CA ASP A 207 -17.98 -4.78 5.50
C ASP A 207 -17.08 -5.19 4.32
N PRO A 208 -16.64 -4.25 3.45
CA PRO A 208 -15.75 -4.57 2.35
C PRO A 208 -14.41 -5.13 2.84
N SER A 209 -13.93 -4.77 4.03
CA SER A 209 -12.69 -5.32 4.60
C SER A 209 -12.77 -6.82 4.84
N VAL A 210 -13.98 -7.41 4.88
CA VAL A 210 -14.22 -8.85 5.04
C VAL A 210 -14.29 -9.56 3.68
N VAL A 211 -15.07 -9.02 2.74
CA VAL A 211 -15.24 -9.67 1.42
C VAL A 211 -14.05 -9.46 0.49
N ASN A 212 -13.30 -8.39 0.71
CA ASN A 212 -12.10 -8.01 -0.04
C ASN A 212 -10.81 -8.20 0.79
N ALA A 213 -10.91 -8.88 1.93
CA ALA A 213 -9.84 -9.05 2.91
C ALA A 213 -8.55 -9.65 2.33
N ILE A 214 -7.42 -9.35 2.96
CA ILE A 214 -6.17 -10.12 2.86
C ILE A 214 -5.80 -10.67 4.26
N GLY A 215 -4.74 -11.48 4.32
CA GLY A 215 -4.25 -12.16 5.51
C GLY A 215 -5.29 -13.06 6.18
N GLN A 216 -6.09 -13.81 5.41
CA GLN A 216 -7.19 -14.62 5.95
C GLN A 216 -6.82 -16.08 6.24
N LYS A 217 -5.66 -16.54 5.78
CA LYS A 217 -5.09 -17.86 6.06
C LYS A 217 -3.58 -17.84 5.80
N LYS A 218 -2.88 -18.93 6.16
CA LYS A 218 -1.47 -19.12 5.78
C LYS A 218 -1.34 -19.15 4.25
N GLY A 219 -0.39 -18.40 3.72
CA GLY A 219 -0.03 -18.41 2.30
C GLY A 219 0.81 -19.63 1.91
N ALA A 220 0.96 -19.82 0.61
CA ALA A 220 1.70 -20.95 0.04
C ALA A 220 3.23 -20.84 0.20
N ALA A 221 3.76 -19.62 0.36
CA ALA A 221 5.19 -19.35 0.43
C ALA A 221 5.57 -18.33 1.51
N PRO A 222 6.84 -18.30 1.95
CA PRO A 222 7.37 -17.25 2.81
C PRO A 222 7.28 -15.85 2.18
N VAL A 223 7.21 -14.83 3.03
CA VAL A 223 7.06 -13.42 2.63
C VAL A 223 8.19 -12.57 3.23
N VAL A 224 8.73 -11.61 2.47
CA VAL A 224 9.50 -10.49 3.02
C VAL A 224 8.83 -9.17 2.63
N LEU A 225 8.70 -8.26 3.59
CA LEU A 225 8.22 -6.90 3.38
C LEU A 225 9.39 -5.93 3.58
N ILE A 226 9.71 -5.14 2.58
CA ILE A 226 10.78 -4.12 2.61
C ILE A 226 10.10 -2.76 2.56
N HIS A 227 10.32 -1.94 3.59
CA HIS A 227 9.52 -0.75 3.81
C HIS A 227 10.30 0.37 4.52
N PRO A 228 10.21 1.63 4.09
CA PRO A 228 10.69 2.76 4.86
C PRO A 228 9.78 3.06 6.06
N ILE A 229 10.34 3.66 7.10
CA ILE A 229 9.60 3.95 8.34
C ILE A 229 8.69 5.19 8.28
N ASP A 230 8.74 5.97 7.22
CA ASP A 230 8.05 7.26 7.09
C ASP A 230 7.34 7.43 5.75
N ASP A 231 6.94 6.31 5.16
CA ASP A 231 6.20 6.27 3.92
C ASP A 231 4.93 7.14 3.98
N PRO A 232 4.79 8.15 3.11
CA PRO A 232 3.66 9.08 3.14
C PRO A 232 2.34 8.50 2.61
N ALA A 233 2.36 7.32 1.97
CA ALA A 233 1.17 6.65 1.46
C ALA A 233 0.77 5.42 2.26
N ILE A 234 1.72 4.62 2.74
CA ILE A 234 1.43 3.38 3.48
C ILE A 234 2.13 3.45 4.84
N PRO A 235 1.42 3.80 5.92
CA PRO A 235 2.08 3.97 7.21
C PRO A 235 2.65 2.62 7.72
N PRO A 236 3.75 2.63 8.49
CA PRO A 236 4.29 1.41 9.11
C PRO A 236 3.24 0.61 9.91
N SER A 237 2.28 1.30 10.52
CA SER A 237 1.18 0.68 11.24
C SER A 237 0.33 -0.26 10.38
N ALA A 238 0.15 0.01 9.09
CA ALA A 238 -0.52 -0.90 8.15
C ALA A 238 0.27 -2.20 7.94
N ILE A 239 1.60 -2.09 7.88
CA ILE A 239 2.51 -3.23 7.72
C ILE A 239 2.51 -4.11 8.97
N ILE A 240 2.62 -3.46 10.13
CA ILE A 240 2.58 -4.13 11.45
C ILE A 240 1.26 -4.88 11.61
N GLU A 241 0.13 -4.21 11.34
CA GLU A 241 -1.19 -4.84 11.40
C GLU A 241 -1.29 -6.06 10.48
N TYR A 242 -0.73 -5.96 9.27
CA TYR A 242 -0.68 -7.10 8.36
C TYR A 242 0.16 -8.27 8.86
N VAL A 243 1.35 -7.99 9.38
CA VAL A 243 2.21 -9.03 9.95
C VAL A 243 1.55 -9.69 11.14
N GLU A 244 1.04 -8.92 12.10
CA GLU A 244 0.32 -9.44 13.27
C GLU A 244 -0.83 -10.36 12.85
N LYS A 245 -1.61 -9.96 11.84
CA LYS A 245 -2.72 -10.76 11.34
C LYS A 245 -2.27 -12.07 10.72
N VAL A 246 -1.30 -12.07 9.80
CA VAL A 246 -0.85 -13.31 9.14
C VAL A 246 -0.10 -14.24 10.10
N CYS A 247 0.50 -13.69 11.16
CA CYS A 247 1.13 -14.48 12.21
C CYS A 247 0.14 -15.32 13.03
N GLN A 248 -1.15 -14.94 13.08
CA GLN A 248 -2.21 -15.78 13.65
C GLN A 248 -2.39 -17.10 12.88
N PHE A 249 -1.90 -17.16 11.64
CA PHE A 249 -1.93 -18.33 10.78
C PHE A 249 -0.55 -18.96 10.58
N GLU A 250 0.44 -18.62 11.40
CA GLU A 250 1.81 -19.16 11.31
C GLU A 250 2.47 -18.90 9.94
N GLN A 251 2.16 -17.75 9.33
CA GLN A 251 2.82 -17.33 8.08
C GLN A 251 4.30 -17.06 8.34
N ASP A 252 5.17 -17.67 7.54
CA ASP A 252 6.59 -17.33 7.51
C ASP A 252 6.74 -15.96 6.86
N ILE A 253 7.01 -14.93 7.67
CA ILE A 253 7.09 -13.53 7.24
C ILE A 253 8.26 -12.79 7.89
N LEU A 254 8.95 -12.01 7.08
CA LEU A 254 10.04 -11.10 7.44
C LEU A 254 9.64 -9.66 7.15
N ILE A 255 10.20 -8.75 7.93
CA ILE A 255 10.12 -7.30 7.69
C ILE A 255 11.56 -6.76 7.64
N ARG A 256 11.81 -5.84 6.73
CA ARG A 256 13.06 -5.07 6.59
C ARG A 256 12.70 -3.59 6.59
N TRP A 257 12.94 -2.95 7.73
CA TRP A 257 12.76 -1.51 7.88
C TRP A 257 13.95 -0.78 7.29
N HIS A 258 13.67 0.27 6.53
CA HIS A 258 14.66 1.19 5.99
C HIS A 258 14.42 2.59 6.53
N ALA A 259 15.48 3.42 6.51
CA ALA A 259 15.38 4.83 6.85
C ALA A 259 14.51 5.60 5.84
N THR A 260 14.41 6.91 6.02
CA THR A 260 13.58 7.80 5.21
C THR A 260 13.78 7.64 3.70
N LEU A 261 12.75 7.16 3.02
CA LEU A 261 12.72 6.99 1.57
C LEU A 261 11.33 7.39 1.05
N PRO A 262 11.23 8.07 -0.11
CA PRO A 262 9.93 8.44 -0.69
C PRO A 262 9.12 7.19 -1.03
N HIS A 263 7.78 7.30 -1.12
CA HIS A 263 6.92 6.24 -1.63
C HIS A 263 7.12 6.04 -3.15
N SER A 264 8.23 5.43 -3.52
CA SER A 264 8.77 5.39 -4.88
C SER A 264 9.61 4.13 -5.09
N LEU A 265 9.64 3.62 -6.32
CA LEU A 265 10.51 2.49 -6.66
C LEU A 265 11.98 2.91 -6.77
N SER A 266 12.29 4.20 -6.77
CA SER A 266 13.66 4.72 -6.66
C SER A 266 14.40 4.21 -5.41
N MET A 267 13.71 3.70 -4.39
CA MET A 267 14.39 3.04 -3.27
C MET A 267 15.19 1.79 -3.67
N LEU A 268 14.88 1.19 -4.83
CA LEU A 268 15.65 0.09 -5.39
C LEU A 268 17.06 0.53 -5.83
N GLU A 269 17.33 1.82 -5.98
CA GLU A 269 18.70 2.34 -6.19
C GLU A 269 19.55 2.25 -4.91
N ASN A 270 18.93 2.07 -3.74
CA ASN A 270 19.64 1.83 -2.49
C ASN A 270 20.17 0.38 -2.45
N GLN A 271 21.47 0.25 -2.24
CA GLN A 271 22.14 -1.06 -2.21
C GLN A 271 21.66 -1.97 -1.08
N GLU A 272 21.28 -1.43 0.08
CA GLU A 272 20.77 -2.23 1.20
C GLU A 272 19.39 -2.81 0.87
N VAL A 273 18.52 -2.00 0.26
CA VAL A 273 17.20 -2.45 -0.24
C VAL A 273 17.36 -3.55 -1.29
N MET A 274 18.28 -3.35 -2.23
CA MET A 274 18.55 -4.33 -3.29
C MET A 274 19.16 -5.63 -2.71
N SER A 275 20.01 -5.52 -1.69
CA SER A 275 20.55 -6.68 -0.96
C SER A 275 19.42 -7.46 -0.29
N ASP A 276 18.55 -6.79 0.48
CA ASP A 276 17.41 -7.45 1.13
C ASP A 276 16.51 -8.21 0.14
N PHE A 277 16.30 -7.66 -1.06
CA PHE A 277 15.54 -8.31 -2.12
C PHE A 277 16.20 -9.62 -2.58
N PHE A 278 17.49 -9.58 -2.92
CA PHE A 278 18.20 -10.74 -3.47
C PHE A 278 18.65 -11.74 -2.41
N ASP A 279 18.98 -11.31 -1.21
CA ASP A 279 19.32 -12.18 -0.07
C ASP A 279 18.13 -13.07 0.28
N PHE A 280 16.90 -12.55 0.19
CA PHE A 280 15.69 -13.35 0.36
C PHE A 280 15.55 -14.43 -0.72
N ILE A 281 15.75 -14.07 -2.00
CA ILE A 281 15.72 -15.03 -3.11
C ILE A 281 16.79 -16.11 -2.92
N ASP A 282 18.02 -15.71 -2.64
CA ASP A 282 19.17 -16.61 -2.51
C ASP A 282 19.00 -17.55 -1.30
N SER A 283 18.45 -17.06 -0.20
CA SER A 283 18.11 -17.86 0.98
C SER A 283 17.10 -18.97 0.65
N ILE A 284 16.03 -18.63 -0.08
CA ILE A 284 15.00 -19.59 -0.50
C ILE A 284 15.58 -20.62 -1.48
N LEU A 285 16.34 -20.19 -2.48
CA LEU A 285 16.97 -21.09 -3.46
C LEU A 285 18.01 -22.02 -2.81
N ALA A 286 18.67 -21.57 -1.74
CA ALA A 286 19.58 -22.39 -0.94
C ALA A 286 18.87 -23.39 -0.01
N ASN A 287 17.53 -23.39 0.07
CA ASN A 287 16.73 -24.13 1.06
C ASN A 287 17.13 -23.80 2.50
N SER A 288 17.54 -22.56 2.77
CA SER A 288 17.79 -22.11 4.13
C SER A 288 16.47 -22.02 4.90
N PRO A 289 16.44 -22.34 6.22
CA PRO A 289 15.27 -22.09 7.04
C PRO A 289 14.87 -20.61 6.97
N THR A 290 13.63 -20.34 6.62
CA THR A 290 13.12 -18.96 6.66
C THR A 290 12.92 -18.57 8.12
N GLU A 291 13.69 -17.58 8.60
CA GLU A 291 13.39 -16.92 9.86
C GLU A 291 12.02 -16.22 9.76
N THR A 292 11.35 -16.04 10.89
CA THR A 292 10.07 -15.32 10.96
C THR A 292 10.12 -14.25 12.04
N HIS A 293 9.52 -13.10 11.74
CA HIS A 293 9.30 -12.00 12.69
C HIS A 293 7.94 -12.11 13.40
N CYS A 294 7.23 -13.24 13.28
CA CYS A 294 6.02 -13.48 14.04
C CYS A 294 6.28 -13.49 15.55
N GLY A 295 5.60 -12.59 16.27
CA GLY A 295 5.78 -12.39 17.70
C GLY A 295 7.07 -11.65 18.09
N ASN A 296 7.87 -11.20 17.12
CA ASN A 296 9.08 -10.42 17.33
C ASN A 296 9.35 -9.51 16.11
N ILE A 297 8.45 -8.55 15.90
CA ILE A 297 8.60 -7.54 14.84
C ILE A 297 9.79 -6.65 15.21
N PRO A 298 10.79 -6.44 14.32
CA PRO A 298 11.93 -5.58 14.61
C PRO A 298 11.49 -4.14 14.89
N ASP A 299 12.17 -3.50 15.82
CA ASP A 299 12.02 -2.07 16.13
C ASP A 299 12.17 -1.18 14.89
N LEU A 300 11.36 -0.12 14.83
CA LEU A 300 11.56 0.95 13.86
C LEU A 300 12.88 1.68 14.21
N PRO A 301 13.80 1.90 13.25
CA PRO A 301 15.04 2.62 13.51
C PRO A 301 14.82 3.96 14.22
N GLY A 302 15.36 4.09 15.44
CA GLY A 302 15.24 5.30 16.26
C GLY A 302 14.14 5.24 17.33
N GLU A 303 13.35 4.17 17.39
CA GLU A 303 12.27 3.98 18.37
C GLU A 303 12.50 2.76 19.27
N SER A 304 11.70 2.65 20.34
CA SER A 304 11.72 1.50 21.25
C SER A 304 10.33 0.85 21.32
N GLU A 305 10.24 -0.43 20.95
CA GLU A 305 9.05 -1.29 20.87
C GLU A 305 8.04 -0.90 19.78
N VAL A 306 7.77 -1.83 18.85
CA VAL A 306 6.78 -1.62 17.77
C VAL A 306 5.38 -2.04 18.21
N SER A 307 4.41 -1.15 18.05
CA SER A 307 2.98 -1.47 18.11
C SER A 307 2.21 -0.75 17.01
N THR A 308 1.01 -1.24 16.68
CA THR A 308 0.11 -0.58 15.71
C THR A 308 -0.20 0.87 16.08
N SER A 309 -0.35 1.18 17.37
CA SER A 309 -0.48 2.54 17.88
C SER A 309 0.79 3.38 17.75
N MET A 310 1.98 2.77 17.79
CA MET A 310 3.25 3.51 17.68
C MET A 310 3.60 3.88 16.24
N GLY A 311 3.08 3.18 15.23
CA GLY A 311 3.25 3.56 13.82
C GLY A 311 2.37 4.72 13.34
N LEU A 312 1.74 5.47 14.26
CA LEU A 312 0.97 6.69 14.01
C LEU A 312 1.77 7.88 14.53
N HIS A 313 2.46 8.59 13.64
CA HIS A 313 3.23 9.80 13.96
C HIS A 313 2.58 11.04 13.38
N CYS A 314 2.82 12.19 14.00
CA CYS A 314 2.33 13.48 13.49
C CYS A 314 2.79 13.81 12.06
N ASN A 315 3.88 13.20 11.60
CA ASN A 315 4.40 13.37 10.23
C ASN A 315 3.48 12.86 9.12
N ILE A 316 2.46 12.08 9.44
CA ILE A 316 1.53 11.53 8.45
C ILE A 316 0.34 12.48 8.16
N PHE A 317 0.15 13.52 8.97
CA PHE A 317 -0.96 14.46 8.86
C PHE A 317 -0.54 15.75 8.17
N ASP A 318 -1.39 16.31 7.30
CA ASP A 318 -1.11 17.59 6.64
C ASP A 318 -1.12 18.78 7.60
N SER A 319 -1.88 18.68 8.69
CA SER A 319 -2.12 19.74 9.67
C SER A 319 -2.40 19.17 11.06
N GLN A 320 -2.14 19.97 12.08
CA GLN A 320 -2.50 19.63 13.46
C GLN A 320 -4.02 19.47 13.62
N GLU A 321 -4.82 20.27 12.92
CA GLU A 321 -6.28 20.14 12.91
C GLU A 321 -6.73 18.75 12.43
N ASN A 322 -6.13 18.22 11.36
CA ASN A 322 -6.44 16.88 10.86
C ASN A 322 -6.04 15.79 11.87
N ALA A 323 -4.90 15.94 12.54
CA ALA A 323 -4.47 15.04 13.59
C ALA A 323 -5.43 15.08 14.80
N GLU A 324 -5.87 16.27 15.20
CA GLU A 324 -6.82 16.47 16.30
C GLU A 324 -8.19 15.86 16.00
N ILE A 325 -8.71 16.04 14.79
CA ILE A 325 -9.97 15.42 14.37
C ILE A 325 -9.84 13.89 14.40
N PHE A 326 -8.73 13.35 13.90
CA PHE A 326 -8.47 11.91 13.93
C PHE A 326 -8.38 11.37 15.36
N PHE A 327 -7.62 12.05 16.24
CA PHE A 327 -7.49 11.73 17.66
C PHE A 327 -8.84 11.68 18.37
N ASN A 328 -9.66 12.71 18.19
CA ASN A 328 -10.99 12.78 18.82
C ASN A 328 -11.96 11.71 18.30
N THR A 329 -11.80 11.28 17.05
CA THR A 329 -12.64 10.25 16.43
C THR A 329 -12.15 8.83 16.78
N ASN A 330 -10.85 8.66 17.04
CA ASN A 330 -10.18 7.38 17.27
C ASN A 330 -9.30 7.41 18.53
N PRO A 331 -9.86 7.60 19.74
CA PRO A 331 -9.09 7.92 20.95
C PRO A 331 -8.11 6.83 21.41
N GLU A 332 -8.39 5.54 21.15
CA GLU A 332 -7.46 4.45 21.47
C GLU A 332 -6.27 4.41 20.50
N LEU A 333 -6.50 4.70 19.22
CA LEU A 333 -5.47 4.65 18.17
C LEU A 333 -4.64 5.94 18.12
N GLY A 334 -5.28 7.10 18.28
CA GLY A 334 -4.64 8.41 18.26
C GLY A 334 -3.88 8.75 19.54
N ALA A 335 -3.90 7.91 20.57
CA ALA A 335 -3.22 8.17 21.84
C ALA A 335 -1.71 8.43 21.69
N SER A 336 -1.07 7.91 20.64
CA SER A 336 0.33 8.19 20.32
C SER A 336 0.60 9.60 19.78
N LEU A 337 -0.45 10.33 19.37
CA LEU A 337 -0.34 11.67 18.80
C LEU A 337 -0.28 12.77 19.87
N ASP A 338 -0.77 12.49 21.08
CA ASP A 338 -0.68 13.35 22.27
C ASP A 338 0.38 12.77 23.22
N THR A 339 1.64 12.97 22.86
CA THR A 339 2.80 12.44 23.59
C THR A 339 3.12 13.20 24.87
N ASN A 340 2.65 14.44 24.99
CA ASN A 340 2.85 15.28 26.18
C ASN A 340 1.67 15.18 27.18
N GLY A 341 0.52 14.61 26.76
CA GLY A 341 -0.66 14.35 27.58
C GLY A 341 -1.50 15.60 27.88
N ASP A 342 -1.44 16.63 27.04
CA ASP A 342 -2.18 17.89 27.22
C ASP A 342 -3.58 17.89 26.60
N GLY A 343 -3.94 16.81 25.87
CA GLY A 343 -5.22 16.64 25.19
C GLY A 343 -5.29 17.34 23.83
N ILE A 344 -4.17 17.80 23.28
CA ILE A 344 -4.04 18.39 21.94
C ILE A 344 -3.10 17.50 21.13
N ALA A 345 -3.65 16.69 20.24
CA ALA A 345 -2.85 15.81 19.39
C ALA A 345 -1.99 16.62 18.42
N CYS A 346 -0.72 16.20 18.29
CA CYS A 346 0.29 16.84 17.46
C CYS A 346 0.47 18.33 17.73
N GLY A 347 0.22 18.75 18.97
CA GLY A 347 0.37 20.10 19.46
C GLY A 347 1.83 20.50 19.71
N LEU A 348 2.01 21.61 20.41
CA LEU A 348 3.34 22.08 20.81
C LEU A 348 3.90 21.17 21.90
N GLY A 349 5.11 20.64 21.69
CA GLY A 349 5.76 19.74 22.63
C GLY A 349 5.45 18.26 22.40
N ASP A 350 4.62 17.94 21.41
CA ASP A 350 4.49 16.57 20.92
C ASP A 350 5.65 16.15 20.02
N THR A 351 5.98 14.86 20.08
CA THR A 351 6.95 14.26 19.16
C THR A 351 6.44 14.41 17.73
N TYR A 352 7.23 15.06 16.87
CA TYR A 352 6.86 15.42 15.49
C TYR A 352 5.65 16.38 15.36
N GLY A 353 5.19 16.99 16.47
CA GLY A 353 4.07 17.92 16.51
C GLY A 353 4.38 19.30 15.94
N LEU A 354 3.62 20.30 16.38
CA LEU A 354 3.80 21.70 15.97
C LEU A 354 5.18 22.23 16.39
N ILE A 355 5.83 22.97 15.48
CA ILE A 355 7.03 23.77 15.74
C ILE A 355 6.88 25.18 15.15
N ASP A 356 7.62 26.14 15.68
CA ASP A 356 7.79 27.46 15.05
C ASP A 356 8.79 27.32 13.87
N CYS A 357 8.33 27.59 12.64
CA CYS A 357 9.16 27.47 11.44
C CYS A 357 10.19 28.62 11.30
N GLY A 358 10.20 29.60 12.23
CA GLY A 358 11.14 30.73 12.24
C GLY A 358 10.75 31.88 11.30
N ASP A 359 9.66 31.74 10.55
CA ASP A 359 9.06 32.77 9.69
C ASP A 359 7.77 33.37 10.28
N GLY A 360 7.45 33.01 11.52
CA GLY A 360 6.22 33.40 12.22
C GLY A 360 5.03 32.48 11.95
N THR A 361 5.22 31.39 11.19
CA THR A 361 4.24 30.32 11.07
C THR A 361 4.51 29.20 12.06
N THR A 362 3.43 28.54 12.49
CA THR A 362 3.49 27.33 13.32
C THR A 362 2.85 26.19 12.54
N LEU A 363 3.65 25.21 12.17
CA LEU A 363 3.23 24.06 11.35
C LEU A 363 3.76 22.78 11.99
N LEU A 364 3.25 21.62 11.54
CA LEU A 364 3.86 20.33 11.88
C LEU A 364 5.31 20.31 11.38
N GLY A 365 6.21 19.71 12.16
CA GLY A 365 7.66 19.78 11.91
C GLY A 365 8.05 19.51 10.45
N HIS A 366 7.60 18.39 9.90
CA HIS A 366 7.88 17.97 8.52
C HIS A 366 7.36 18.92 7.42
N ARG A 367 6.50 19.88 7.77
CA ARG A 367 5.96 20.91 6.84
C ARG A 367 6.78 22.20 6.86
N CYS A 368 7.68 22.40 7.82
CA CYS A 368 8.59 23.54 7.80
C CYS A 368 9.68 23.34 6.74
N TRP A 369 9.96 24.37 5.94
CA TRP A 369 10.93 24.32 4.81
C TRP A 369 12.37 23.96 5.23
N PHE A 370 12.71 24.08 6.52
CA PHE A 370 14.03 23.80 7.08
C PHE A 370 14.11 22.48 7.88
N SER A 371 13.02 21.70 7.97
CA SER A 371 12.98 20.46 8.77
C SER A 371 13.46 19.20 8.03
N LEU A 372 14.05 19.34 6.85
CA LEU A 372 14.69 18.24 6.10
C LEU A 372 16.20 18.14 6.39
N VAL A 373 16.62 18.26 7.65
CA VAL A 373 17.98 17.90 8.09
C VAL A 373 17.93 16.90 9.23
#